data_AF-A0A328VRM1-F1
#
_entry.id   AF-A0A328VRM1-F1
#
_cell.length_a   1.000
_cell.length_b   1.000
_cell.length_c   1.000
_cell.angle_alpha   90.00
_cell.angle_beta   90.00
_cell.angle_gamma   90.00
#
_symmetry.space_group_name_H-M   'P 1'
#
loop_
_entity.id
_entity.type
_entity.pdbx_description
1 polymer ?
#
loop_
_entity_poly.entity_id
_entity_poly.type
_entity_poly.pdbx_seq_one_letter_code
_entity_poly.pdbx_strand_id
1 'polypeptide(L)'
;MGRTIVVQLNPTPEQARSLKTTLEQYTACLNTVAQEGFTTDCSNGVELHKRTYYPLGAQYPDLPAQLVCSARVKATEAVTSALTWKIKKAKAYRVRSSERDASPCL
;
A
#
# COMPACT_ATOMS: atom_id res chain seq x y z
N MET A 1 -27.89 -2.58 25.46
CA MET A 1 -26.72 -3.47 25.66
C MET A 1 -25.47 -2.77 25.15
N GLY A 2 -24.63 -2.22 26.04
CA GLY A 2 -23.32 -1.69 25.69
C GLY A 2 -22.34 -2.84 25.52
N ARG A 3 -22.00 -3.17 24.26
CA ARG A 3 -21.10 -4.30 23.92
C ARG A 3 -19.65 -3.87 23.73
N THR A 4 -19.36 -2.57 23.83
CA THR A 4 -18.03 -2.00 23.57
C THR A 4 -17.41 -1.55 24.88
N ILE A 5 -16.21 -2.09 25.16
CA ILE A 5 -15.35 -1.60 26.23
C ILE A 5 -14.16 -0.88 25.60
N VAL A 6 -13.76 0.24 26.19
CA VAL A 6 -12.53 0.94 25.83
C VAL A 6 -11.46 0.48 26.81
N VAL A 7 -10.45 -0.21 26.29
CA VAL A 7 -9.32 -0.67 27.10
C VAL A 7 -8.18 0.32 26.92
N GLN A 8 -7.80 1.00 27.99
CA GLN A 8 -6.60 1.81 28.02
C GLN A 8 -5.40 0.90 28.25
N LEU A 9 -4.54 0.80 27.22
CA LEU A 9 -3.26 0.13 27.37
C LEU A 9 -2.30 1.11 28.06
N ASN A 10 -1.72 0.71 29.18
CA ASN A 10 -0.66 1.44 29.89
C ASN A 10 0.69 0.75 29.62
N PRO A 11 1.27 0.91 28.42
CA PRO A 11 2.50 0.22 28.07
C PRO A 11 3.66 0.74 28.92
N THR A 12 4.57 -0.16 29.28
CA THR A 12 5.88 0.23 29.82
C THR A 12 6.67 0.99 28.74
N PRO A 13 7.68 1.80 29.12
CA PRO A 13 8.53 2.48 28.15
C PRO A 13 9.19 1.52 27.13
N GLU A 14 9.51 0.29 27.55
CA GLU A 14 10.03 -0.75 26.67
C GLU A 14 8.99 -1.23 25.67
N GLN A 15 7.77 -1.53 26.12
CA GLN A 15 6.67 -1.94 25.24
C GLN A 15 6.33 -0.84 24.23
N ALA A 16 6.31 0.43 24.66
CA ALA A 16 6.06 1.56 23.78
C ALA A 16 7.13 1.67 22.68
N ARG A 17 8.41 1.44 23.00
CA ARG A 17 9.50 1.40 22.02
C ARG A 17 9.34 0.25 21.03
N SER A 18 9.01 -0.95 21.51
CA SER A 18 8.78 -2.11 20.63
C SER A 18 7.61 -1.90 19.68
N LEU A 19 6.49 -1.33 20.18
CA LEU A 19 5.33 -0.98 19.36
C LEU A 19 5.69 0.06 18.30
N LYS A 20 6.44 1.10 18.68
CA LYS A 20 6.90 2.13 17.74
C LYS A 20 7.79 1.54 16.64
N THR A 21 8.76 0.72 17.02
CA THR A 21 9.66 0.03 16.08
C THR A 21 8.85 -0.84 15.10
N THR A 22 7.86 -1.58 15.63
CA THR A 22 6.96 -2.41 14.81
C THR A 22 6.19 -1.55 13.78
N LEU A 23 5.66 -0.40 14.20
CA LEU A 23 4.94 0.53 13.30
C LEU A 23 5.84 1.08 12.19
N GLU A 24 7.08 1.44 12.52
CA GLU A 24 8.08 1.94 11.57
C GLU A 24 8.43 0.85 10.54
N GLN A 25 8.74 -0.36 11.00
CA GLN A 25 9.07 -1.50 10.12
C GLN A 25 7.89 -1.93 9.24
N TYR A 26 6.68 -1.97 9.81
CA TYR A 26 5.45 -2.26 9.05
C TYR A 26 5.23 -1.23 7.94
N THR A 27 5.40 0.06 8.25
CA THR A 27 5.23 1.16 7.29
C THR A 27 6.28 1.07 6.19
N ALA A 28 7.53 0.75 6.54
CA ALA A 28 8.59 0.55 5.56
C ALA A 28 8.28 -0.64 4.62
N CYS A 29 7.82 -1.78 5.16
CA CYS A 29 7.37 -2.92 4.34
C CYS A 29 6.26 -2.51 3.36
N LEU A 30 5.23 -1.82 3.85
CA LEU A 30 4.12 -1.36 3.02
C LEU A 30 4.61 -0.47 1.88
N ASN A 31 5.45 0.52 2.20
CA ASN A 31 5.97 1.47 1.22
C ASN A 31 6.84 0.78 0.16
N THR A 32 7.69 -0.18 0.55
CA THR A 32 8.51 -0.95 -0.40
C THR A 32 7.63 -1.73 -1.38
N VAL A 33 6.60 -2.44 -0.90
CA VAL A 33 5.68 -3.19 -1.77
C VAL A 33 4.89 -2.23 -2.67
N ALA A 34 4.43 -1.10 -2.13
CA ALA A 34 3.67 -0.12 -2.89
C ALA A 34 4.52 0.51 -4.00
N GLN A 35 5.77 0.84 -3.71
CA GLN A 35 6.73 1.37 -4.68
C GLN A 35 7.01 0.33 -5.78
N GLU A 36 7.29 -0.92 -5.41
CA GLU A 36 7.51 -2.02 -6.37
C GLU A 36 6.29 -2.20 -7.29
N GLY A 37 5.08 -2.28 -6.73
CA GLY A 37 3.87 -2.45 -7.51
C GLY A 37 3.54 -1.26 -8.41
N PHE A 38 3.76 -0.03 -7.94
CA PHE A 38 3.47 1.16 -8.74
C PHE A 38 4.49 1.36 -9.87
N THR A 39 5.78 1.13 -9.61
CA THR A 39 6.84 1.29 -10.63
C THR A 39 6.79 0.22 -11.71
N THR A 40 6.37 -1.00 -11.36
CA THR A 40 6.25 -2.11 -12.30
C THR A 40 4.85 -2.27 -12.90
N ASP A 41 3.93 -1.33 -12.61
CA ASP A 41 2.51 -1.40 -12.94
C ASP A 41 1.88 -2.78 -12.56
N CYS A 42 2.37 -3.39 -11.47
CA CYS A 42 1.95 -4.70 -10.97
C CYS A 42 0.99 -4.57 -9.79
N SER A 43 -0.28 -4.92 -10.00
CA SER A 43 -1.31 -5.00 -8.95
C SER A 43 -1.63 -6.43 -8.49
N ASN A 44 -0.94 -7.45 -9.05
CA ASN A 44 -1.18 -8.84 -8.68
C ASN A 44 -0.48 -9.15 -7.35
N GLY A 45 -1.28 -9.38 -6.29
CA GLY A 45 -0.77 -9.64 -4.95
C GLY A 45 0.10 -10.91 -4.82
N VAL A 46 -0.11 -11.93 -5.66
CA VAL A 46 0.73 -13.15 -5.68
C VAL A 46 2.10 -12.84 -6.27
N GLU A 47 2.14 -12.06 -7.34
CA GLU A 47 3.38 -11.66 -7.99
C GLU A 47 4.20 -10.73 -7.09
N LEU A 48 3.55 -9.75 -6.47
CA LEU A 48 4.18 -8.89 -5.47
C LEU A 48 4.71 -9.70 -4.28
N HIS A 49 4.01 -10.75 -3.84
CA HIS A 49 4.50 -11.62 -2.77
C HIS A 49 5.80 -12.31 -3.17
N LYS A 50 5.87 -12.92 -4.37
CA LYS A 50 7.09 -13.59 -4.84
C LYS A 50 8.29 -12.66 -4.88
N ARG A 51 8.08 -11.41 -5.31
CA ARG A 51 9.14 -10.40 -5.42
C ARG A 51 9.61 -9.85 -4.09
N THR A 52 8.71 -9.71 -3.11
CA THR A 52 8.98 -8.92 -1.90
C THR A 52 9.10 -9.73 -0.62
N TYR A 53 8.56 -10.95 -0.55
CA TYR A 53 8.46 -11.69 0.72
C TYR A 53 9.82 -12.00 1.35
N TYR A 54 10.71 -12.67 0.62
CA TYR A 54 12.03 -13.02 1.15
C TYR A 54 12.93 -11.79 1.37
N PRO A 55 12.99 -10.80 0.46
CA PRO A 55 13.74 -9.57 0.72
C PRO A 55 13.29 -8.82 1.97
N LEU A 56 11.97 -8.68 2.18
CA LEU A 56 11.44 -7.98 3.35
C LEU A 56 11.67 -8.75 4.64
N GLY A 57 11.55 -10.09 4.62
CA GLY A 57 11.87 -10.93 5.77
C GLY A 57 13.34 -10.83 6.18
N ALA A 58 14.25 -10.74 5.21
CA ALA A 58 15.67 -10.53 5.48
C ALA A 58 15.97 -9.11 5.99
N GLN A 59 15.26 -8.09 5.50
CA GLN A 59 15.45 -6.70 5.90
C GLN A 59 14.87 -6.38 7.28
N TYR A 60 13.78 -7.04 7.67
CA TYR A 60 13.08 -6.83 8.95
C TYR A 60 12.90 -8.14 9.70
N PRO A 61 13.98 -8.77 10.21
CA PRO A 61 13.93 -10.09 10.83
C PRO A 61 13.08 -10.14 12.11
N ASP A 62 12.98 -9.02 12.83
CA ASP A 62 12.18 -8.91 14.05
C ASP A 62 10.69 -8.66 13.79
N LEU A 63 10.31 -8.35 12.55
CA LEU A 63 8.92 -8.11 12.18
C LEU A 63 8.20 -9.45 11.94
N PRO A 64 7.11 -9.75 12.66
CA PRO A 64 6.37 -10.98 12.44
C PRO A 64 5.93 -11.15 10.98
N ALA A 65 6.12 -12.35 10.43
CA ALA A 65 5.78 -12.65 9.03
C ALA A 65 4.31 -12.33 8.68
N GLN A 66 3.40 -12.44 9.65
CA GLN A 66 2.00 -12.03 9.49
C GLN A 66 1.86 -10.54 9.17
N LEU A 67 2.64 -9.68 9.82
CA LEU A 67 2.63 -8.23 9.59
C LEU A 67 3.26 -7.87 8.25
N VAL A 68 4.29 -8.58 7.81
CA VAL A 68 4.84 -8.43 6.45
C VAL A 68 3.76 -8.78 5.40
N CYS A 69 3.03 -9.88 5.62
CA CYS A 69 1.95 -10.29 4.73
C CYS A 69 0.78 -9.30 4.71
N SER A 70 0.35 -8.78 5.85
CA SER A 70 -0.74 -7.79 5.90
C SER A 70 -0.33 -6.45 5.29
N ALA A 71 0.91 -5.99 5.51
CA ALA A 71 1.48 -4.82 4.85
C ALA A 71 1.41 -4.95 3.32
N ARG A 72 1.80 -6.12 2.78
CA ARG A 72 1.71 -6.40 1.35
C ARG A 72 0.28 -6.34 0.82
N VAL A 73 -0.69 -6.94 1.52
CA VAL A 73 -2.10 -6.90 1.10
C VAL A 73 -2.59 -5.45 1.03
N LYS A 74 -2.28 -4.64 2.05
CA LYS A 74 -2.63 -3.21 2.06
C LYS A 74 -1.93 -2.42 0.96
N ALA A 75 -0.66 -2.69 0.70
CA ALA A 75 0.06 -2.09 -0.43
C ALA A 75 -0.57 -2.48 -1.77
N THR A 76 -1.01 -3.73 -1.93
CA THR A 76 -1.67 -4.21 -3.16
C THR A 76 -2.99 -3.49 -3.42
N GLU A 77 -3.81 -3.28 -2.39
CA GLU A 77 -5.04 -2.48 -2.46
C GLU A 77 -4.72 -1.04 -2.90
N ALA A 78 -3.71 -0.41 -2.29
CA ALA A 78 -3.28 0.94 -2.61
C ALA A 78 -2.76 1.09 -4.05
N VAL A 79 -1.90 0.18 -4.50
CA VAL A 79 -1.37 0.14 -5.88
C VAL A 79 -2.51 -0.06 -6.88
N THR A 80 -3.42 -0.99 -6.63
CA THR A 80 -4.57 -1.23 -7.50
C THR A 80 -5.41 0.04 -7.68
N SER A 81 -5.69 0.74 -6.58
CA SER A 81 -6.40 2.01 -6.60
C SER A 81 -5.67 3.09 -7.41
N ALA A 82 -4.37 3.26 -7.14
CA ALA A 82 -3.53 4.25 -7.83
C ALA A 82 -3.41 3.99 -9.34
N LEU A 83 -3.19 2.75 -9.75
CA LEU A 83 -3.10 2.36 -11.15
C LEU A 83 -4.45 2.53 -11.87
N THR A 84 -5.55 2.15 -11.21
CA THR A 84 -6.90 2.38 -11.74
C THR A 84 -7.14 3.87 -11.99
N TRP A 85 -6.72 4.72 -11.06
CA TRP A 85 -6.84 6.17 -11.21
C TRP A 85 -5.96 6.71 -12.35
N LYS A 86 -4.71 6.25 -12.46
CA LYS A 86 -3.77 6.59 -13.56
C LYS A 86 -4.39 6.29 -14.93
N ILE A 87 -4.99 5.11 -15.09
CA ILE A 87 -5.68 4.69 -16.33
C ILE A 87 -6.91 5.57 -16.61
N LYS A 88 -7.78 5.78 -15.61
CA LYS A 88 -8.98 6.62 -15.77
C LYS A 88 -8.62 8.06 -16.18
N LYS A 89 -7.61 8.64 -15.54
CA LYS A 89 -7.12 9.99 -15.85
C LYS A 89 -6.57 10.08 -17.27
N ALA A 90 -5.80 9.08 -17.71
CA ALA A 90 -5.32 9.01 -19.08
C ALA A 90 -6.46 8.92 -20.11
N LYS A 91 -7.52 8.13 -19.83
CA LYS A 91 -8.72 8.07 -20.67
C LYS A 91 -9.45 9.40 -20.73
N ALA A 92 -9.69 10.04 -19.58
CA ALA A 92 -10.36 11.34 -19.52
C ALA A 92 -9.57 12.45 -20.22
N TYR A 93 -8.24 12.39 -20.21
CA TYR A 93 -7.40 13.30 -20.99
C TYR A 93 -7.58 13.09 -22.50
N ARG A 94 -7.56 11.83 -22.97
CA ARG A 94 -7.74 11.48 -24.40
C ARG A 94 -9.11 11.92 -24.95
N VAL A 95 -10.18 11.72 -24.18
CA VAL A 95 -11.54 12.16 -24.59
C VAL A 95 -11.59 13.67 -24.78
N ARG A 96 -11.00 14.43 -23.83
CA ARG A 96 -10.97 15.89 -23.88
C ARG A 96 -10.13 16.43 -25.03
N SER A 97 -9.04 15.76 -25.42
CA SER A 97 -8.28 16.15 -26.62
C SER A 97 -9.12 15.94 -27.88
N SER A 98 -9.75 14.77 -28.04
CA SER A 98 -10.61 14.52 -29.21
C SER A 98 -11.82 15.45 -29.30
N GLU A 99 -12.40 15.87 -28.16
CA GLU A 99 -13.50 16.85 -28.13
C GLU A 99 -13.03 18.26 -28.53
N ARG A 100 -11.80 18.65 -28.19
CA ARG A 100 -11.22 19.93 -28.62
C ARG A 100 -10.89 19.92 -30.11
N ASP A 101 -10.37 18.81 -30.62
CA ASP A 101 -10.01 18.67 -32.04
C ASP A 101 -11.26 18.55 -32.95
N ALA A 102 -12.41 18.11 -32.39
CA ALA A 102 -13.69 18.01 -33.09
C ALA A 102 -14.56 19.27 -32.99
N SER A 103 -14.10 20.32 -32.28
CA SER A 103 -14.84 21.58 -32.16
C SER A 103 -14.66 22.40 -33.45
N PRO A 104 -15.72 22.68 -34.23
CA PRO A 104 -15.59 23.52 -35.41
C PRO A 104 -15.17 24.92 -34.95
N CYS A 105 -14.11 25.46 -35.54
CA CYS A 105 -13.82 26.89 -35.44
C CYS A 105 -15.05 27.66 -35.96
N LEU A 106 -15.75 28.38 -35.08
CA LEU A 106 -16.72 29.42 -35.44
C LEU A 106 -15.97 30.73 -35.68
#